data_AF-A0A6G7XZM8-F1
#
_entry.id   AF-A0A6G7XZM8-F1
#
_cell.length_a   1.000
_cell.length_b   1.000
_cell.length_c   1.000
_cell.angle_alpha   90.00
_cell.angle_beta   90.00
_cell.angle_gamma   90.00
#
_symmetry.space_group_name_H-M   'P 1'
#
loop_
_entity.id
_entity.type
_entity.pdbx_description
1 polymer ?
#
loop_
_entity_poly.entity_id
_entity_poly.type
_entity_poly.pdbx_seq_one_letter_code
_entity_poly.pdbx_strand_id
1 'polypeptide(L)'
;MWWNKSYINRRDWILENLGALKLSANQTLILLMIDFMNEQGQPITLEDLAGRCAMDVSEIDTTIHDLIRGNMLSIKVQPESVKFVMDGLFQDGISYEYVNESIFAVFEGEFGRLLSQNELMMLNGWLSKYQEEEILDALRSAMVYKKVSMNYINSILANKMKEQQGV
;
A
#
# COMPACT_ATOMS: atom_id res chain seq x y z
N MET A 1 -7.43 6.22 6.36
CA MET A 1 -6.23 6.21 5.50
C MET A 1 -5.94 4.77 5.09
N TRP A 2 -5.57 4.52 3.83
CA TRP A 2 -5.44 3.17 3.28
C TRP A 2 -4.37 2.35 4.03
N TRP A 3 -3.21 2.95 4.32
CA TRP A 3 -2.07 2.34 5.05
C TRP A 3 -2.33 1.92 6.51
N ASN A 4 -3.47 2.31 7.09
CA ASN A 4 -3.86 1.93 8.45
C ASN A 4 -4.80 0.70 8.50
N LYS A 5 -5.05 0.05 7.37
CA LYS A 5 -5.88 -1.14 7.28
C LYS A 5 -5.06 -2.39 7.63
N SER A 6 -5.68 -3.33 8.35
CA SER A 6 -5.03 -4.55 8.89
C SER A 6 -4.43 -5.49 7.85
N TYR A 7 -4.80 -5.31 6.58
CA TYR A 7 -4.36 -6.13 5.47
C TYR A 7 -3.18 -5.53 4.71
N ILE A 8 -2.75 -4.31 5.06
CA ILE A 8 -1.60 -3.67 4.42
C ILE A 8 -0.36 -3.97 5.23
N ASN A 9 0.58 -4.69 4.63
CA ASN A 9 1.91 -4.84 5.18
C ASN A 9 2.74 -3.60 4.83
N ARG A 10 2.92 -2.73 5.83
CA ARG A 10 3.66 -1.47 5.66
C ARG A 10 5.13 -1.70 5.35
N ARG A 11 5.72 -2.80 5.84
CA ARG A 11 7.12 -3.15 5.58
C ARG A 11 7.33 -3.53 4.13
N ASP A 12 6.44 -4.37 3.60
CA ASP A 12 6.49 -4.75 2.18
C ASP A 12 6.35 -3.51 1.31
N TRP A 13 5.43 -2.59 1.65
CA TRP A 13 5.29 -1.33 0.94
C TRP A 13 6.57 -0.47 0.97
N ILE A 14 7.21 -0.33 2.14
CA ILE A 14 8.48 0.42 2.25
C ILE A 14 9.55 -0.19 1.36
N LEU A 15 9.66 -1.53 1.36
CA LEU A 15 10.65 -2.27 0.58
C LEU A 15 10.42 -2.17 -0.93
N GLU A 16 9.16 -2.25 -1.38
CA GLU A 16 8.77 -2.09 -2.78
C GLU A 16 9.07 -0.69 -3.32
N ASN A 17 9.07 0.31 -2.42
CA ASN A 17 9.15 1.71 -2.77
C ASN A 17 10.49 2.39 -2.43
N LEU A 18 11.51 1.63 -2.01
CA LEU A 18 12.82 2.17 -1.62
C LEU A 18 13.45 3.07 -2.68
N GLY A 19 13.31 2.72 -3.96
CA GLY A 19 13.86 3.49 -5.07
C GLY A 19 13.28 4.92 -5.18
N ALA A 20 12.04 5.10 -4.75
CA ALA A 20 11.35 6.39 -4.79
C ALA A 20 11.47 7.18 -3.48
N LEU A 21 11.52 6.50 -2.33
CA LEU A 21 11.59 7.12 -1.01
C LEU A 21 12.92 7.86 -0.73
N LYS A 22 13.96 7.64 -1.56
CA LYS A 22 15.31 8.24 -1.41
C LYS A 22 15.87 8.13 0.02
N LEU A 23 15.53 7.03 0.70
CA LEU A 23 15.97 6.74 2.06
C LEU A 23 17.39 6.18 2.06
N SER A 24 18.15 6.50 3.09
CA SER A 24 19.39 5.77 3.38
C SER A 24 19.09 4.37 3.93
N ALA A 25 20.09 3.50 3.92
CA ALA A 25 19.98 2.16 4.51
C ALA A 25 19.60 2.23 6.00
N ASN A 26 20.20 3.17 6.73
CA ASN A 26 19.95 3.36 8.17
C ASN A 26 18.53 3.88 8.43
N GLN A 27 18.07 4.85 7.63
CA GLN A 27 16.70 5.37 7.71
C GLN A 27 15.67 4.26 7.45
N THR A 28 15.92 3.46 6.42
CA THR A 28 15.07 2.31 6.06
C THR A 28 15.00 1.30 7.20
N LEU A 29 16.15 0.92 7.76
CA LEU A 29 16.22 -0.04 8.86
C LEU A 29 15.45 0.45 10.09
N ILE A 30 15.62 1.72 10.46
CA ILE A 30 14.91 2.33 11.60
C ILE A 30 13.40 2.35 11.35
N LEU A 31 12.93 2.71 10.15
CA LEU A 31 11.50 2.70 9.83
C LEU A 31 10.89 1.30 9.93
N LEU A 32 11.58 0.28 9.38
CA LEU A 32 11.14 -1.12 9.49
C LEU A 32 11.11 -1.60 10.95
N MET A 33 12.10 -1.22 11.74
CA MET A 33 12.17 -1.58 13.17
C MET A 33 11.06 -0.90 13.98
N ILE A 34 10.82 0.39 13.74
CA ILE A 34 9.73 1.15 14.36
C ILE A 34 8.37 0.52 14.02
N ASP A 35 8.16 0.13 12.76
CA ASP A 35 6.94 -0.56 12.35
C ASP A 35 6.77 -1.90 13.07
N PHE A 36 7.85 -2.69 13.14
CA PHE A 36 7.87 -3.96 13.87
C PHE A 36 7.51 -3.79 15.35
N MET A 37 8.14 -2.85 16.05
CA MET A 37 7.87 -2.61 17.47
C MET A 37 6.44 -2.09 17.71
N ASN A 38 5.93 -1.24 16.80
CA ASN A 38 4.58 -0.72 16.86
C ASN A 38 3.51 -1.83 16.71
N GLU A 39 3.72 -2.81 15.83
CA GLU A 39 2.82 -3.97 15.69
C GLU A 39 2.82 -4.85 16.95
N GLN A 40 3.97 -5.00 17.61
CA GLN A 40 4.08 -5.75 18.86
C GLN A 40 3.57 -4.96 20.09
N GLY A 41 3.14 -3.70 19.91
CA GLY A 41 2.70 -2.83 21.00
C GLY A 41 3.79 -2.49 22.00
N GLN A 42 5.07 -2.61 21.62
CA GLN A 42 6.19 -2.31 22.50
C GLN A 42 6.43 -0.79 22.55
N PRO A 43 6.67 -0.21 23.74
CA PRO A 43 7.15 1.16 23.83
C PRO A 43 8.50 1.27 23.12
N ILE A 44 8.71 2.37 22.38
CA ILE A 44 9.90 2.57 21.58
C ILE A 44 10.77 3.62 22.28
N THR A 45 11.98 3.23 22.66
CA THR A 45 13.02 4.12 23.18
C THR A 45 14.20 4.20 22.21
N LEU A 46 15.03 5.24 22.33
CA LEU A 46 16.23 5.38 21.48
C LEU A 46 17.23 4.26 21.78
N GLU A 47 17.31 3.84 23.04
CA GLU A 47 18.16 2.76 23.52
C GLU A 47 17.73 1.41 22.94
N ASP A 48 16.43 1.13 22.88
CA ASP A 48 15.90 -0.09 22.27
C ASP A 48 16.19 -0.15 20.77
N LEU A 49 16.06 0.98 20.07
CA LEU A 49 16.37 1.07 18.64
C LEU A 49 17.88 0.90 18.40
N ALA A 50 18.73 1.56 19.19
CA ALA A 50 20.18 1.44 19.10
C ALA A 50 20.64 -0.01 19.28
N GLY A 51 20.13 -0.69 20.32
CA GLY A 51 20.44 -2.09 20.60
C GLY A 51 19.98 -3.06 19.50
N ARG A 52 18.82 -2.81 18.88
CA ARG A 52 18.26 -3.69 17.83
C ARG A 52 18.81 -3.42 16.44
N CYS A 53 19.13 -2.17 16.13
CA CYS A 53 19.71 -1.78 14.86
C CYS A 53 21.24 -1.94 14.84
N ALA A 54 21.87 -2.26 15.99
CA ALA A 54 23.31 -2.30 16.16
C ALA A 54 24.00 -0.98 15.77
N MET A 55 23.40 0.13 16.20
CA MET A 55 23.84 1.50 15.93
C MET A 55 24.07 2.25 17.24
N ASP A 56 24.88 3.30 17.21
CA ASP A 56 25.05 4.17 18.37
C ASP A 56 23.80 5.04 18.59
N VAL A 57 23.50 5.35 19.86
CA VAL A 57 22.34 6.18 20.23
C VAL A 57 22.38 7.55 19.54
N SER A 58 23.56 8.15 19.38
CA SER A 58 23.74 9.41 18.66
C SER A 58 23.40 9.31 17.17
N GLU A 59 23.65 8.15 16.56
CA GLU A 59 23.33 7.91 15.15
C GLU A 59 21.83 7.70 14.95
N ILE A 60 21.19 6.96 15.86
CA ILE A 60 19.72 6.81 15.89
C ILE A 60 19.04 8.17 16.05
N ASP A 61 19.48 8.97 17.03
CA ASP A 61 18.90 10.29 17.30
C ASP A 61 18.98 11.21 16.07
N THR A 62 20.17 11.26 15.44
CA THR A 62 20.37 12.03 14.20
C THR A 62 19.45 11.54 13.09
N THR A 63 19.35 10.22 12.90
CA THR A 63 18.54 9.63 11.83
C THR A 63 17.05 9.86 12.04
N ILE A 64 16.56 9.76 13.29
CA ILE A 64 15.18 10.08 13.66
C ILE A 64 14.90 11.57 13.42
N HIS A 65 15.83 12.45 13.79
CA HIS A 65 15.70 13.88 13.53
C HIS A 65 15.53 14.17 12.03
N ASP A 66 16.31 13.51 11.18
CA ASP A 66 16.23 13.66 9.73
C ASP A 66 14.92 13.11 9.18
N LEU A 67 14.42 11.98 9.71
CA LEU A 67 13.12 11.41 9.34
C LEU A 67 11.95 12.33 9.73
N ILE A 68 12.02 12.99 10.88
CA ILE A 68 11.02 13.97 11.32
C ILE A 68 11.06 15.22 10.44
N ARG A 69 12.25 15.74 10.13
CA ARG A 69 12.42 16.88 9.21
C ARG A 69 11.89 16.58 7.81
N GLY A 70 12.03 15.34 7.35
CA GLY A 70 11.48 14.87 6.09
C GLY A 70 9.96 14.64 6.10
N ASN A 71 9.26 14.97 7.19
CA ASN A 71 7.86 14.66 7.41
C ASN A 71 7.52 13.17 7.27
N MET A 72 8.48 12.26 7.42
CA MET A 72 8.26 10.81 7.28
C MET A 72 7.85 10.17 8.61
N LEU A 73 8.33 10.75 9.71
CA LEU A 73 8.07 10.31 11.06
C LEU A 73 7.47 11.46 11.87
N SER A 74 6.47 11.16 12.69
CA SER A 74 5.89 12.10 13.65
C SER A 74 5.82 11.45 15.01
N ILE A 75 5.89 12.26 16.06
CA ILE A 75 5.88 11.79 17.44
C ILE A 75 4.53 12.11 18.05
N LYS A 76 3.81 11.09 18.55
CA LYS A 76 2.61 11.26 19.38
C LYS A 76 2.90 10.85 20.81
N VAL A 77 2.69 11.79 21.72
CA VAL A 77 2.82 11.56 23.16
C VAL A 77 1.59 10.78 23.64
N GLN A 78 1.81 9.66 24.31
CA GLN A 78 0.80 8.88 25.02
C GLN A 78 1.06 8.98 26.54
N PRO A 79 0.06 8.68 27.39
CA PRO A 79 0.17 8.87 28.84
C PRO A 79 1.36 8.16 29.49
N GLU A 80 1.82 7.03 28.95
CA GLU A 80 2.90 6.21 29.51
C GLU A 80 4.09 6.00 28.55
N SER A 81 4.02 6.49 27.32
CA SER A 81 5.08 6.28 26.32
C SER A 81 5.00 7.26 25.15
N VAL A 82 6.04 7.22 24.33
CA VAL A 82 6.07 7.95 23.06
C VAL A 82 5.78 6.96 21.94
N LYS A 83 4.84 7.31 21.05
CA LYS A 83 4.53 6.53 19.86
C LYS A 83 5.04 7.24 18.61
N PHE A 84 5.90 6.55 17.86
CA PHE A 84 6.31 7.00 16.54
C PHE A 84 5.24 6.65 15.51
N VAL A 85 4.80 7.65 14.75
CA VAL A 85 3.74 7.57 13.76
C VAL A 85 4.32 7.88 12.39
N MET A 86 4.24 6.91 11.48
CA MET A 86 4.81 6.99 10.13
C MET A 86 3.80 7.50 9.09
N ASP A 87 2.67 8.09 9.49
CA ASP A 87 1.62 8.52 8.56
C ASP A 87 2.17 9.43 7.44
N GLY A 88 3.14 10.30 7.78
CA GLY A 88 3.77 11.22 6.83
C GLY A 88 4.57 10.55 5.72
N LEU A 89 5.19 9.39 5.99
CA LEU A 89 5.86 8.55 4.99
C LEU A 89 4.89 8.13 3.85
N PHE A 90 3.63 7.93 4.20
CA PHE A 90 2.56 7.51 3.28
C PHE A 90 1.74 8.68 2.74
N GLN A 91 1.85 9.88 3.34
CA GLN A 91 1.10 11.07 2.93
C GLN A 91 1.83 11.89 1.86
N ASP A 92 3.14 12.10 2.00
CA ASP A 92 3.88 13.06 1.16
C ASP A 92 4.98 12.42 0.28
N GLY A 93 5.38 11.18 0.54
CA GLY A 93 6.64 10.63 0.01
C GLY A 93 6.58 9.99 -1.37
N ILE A 94 5.41 9.51 -1.79
CA ILE A 94 5.16 8.91 -3.09
C ILE A 94 3.70 9.22 -3.39
N SER A 95 3.45 10.17 -4.30
CA SER A 95 2.26 10.02 -5.14
C SER A 95 2.34 8.60 -5.63
N TYR A 96 1.40 7.74 -5.24
CA TYR A 96 1.06 6.60 -6.06
C TYR A 96 1.00 7.15 -7.50
N GLU A 97 2.04 6.95 -8.31
CA GLU A 97 1.79 6.56 -9.68
C GLU A 97 1.19 5.16 -9.49
N TYR A 98 -0.09 4.95 -9.20
CA TYR A 98 -1.29 5.64 -9.67
C TYR A 98 -2.36 5.82 -8.58
N VAL A 99 -2.79 7.05 -8.32
CA VAL A 99 -4.20 7.36 -8.05
C VAL A 99 -4.73 8.29 -9.16
N ASN A 100 -5.10 7.73 -10.30
CA ASN A 100 -6.52 7.86 -10.65
C ASN A 100 -7.22 6.81 -9.78
N GLU A 101 -8.49 6.93 -9.41
CA GLU A 101 -9.21 5.80 -8.78
C GLU A 101 -8.92 4.53 -9.57
N SER A 102 -7.93 3.75 -9.14
CA SER A 102 -7.37 2.77 -10.04
C SER A 102 -8.46 1.74 -10.17
N ILE A 103 -8.63 1.18 -11.35
CA ILE A 103 -9.65 0.16 -11.56
C ILE A 103 -9.69 -0.89 -10.44
N PHE A 104 -8.56 -1.14 -9.77
CA PHE A 104 -8.45 -1.90 -8.52
C PHE A 104 -9.33 -1.36 -7.38
N ALA A 105 -9.23 -0.08 -7.01
CA ALA A 105 -10.06 0.55 -5.98
C ALA A 105 -11.56 0.50 -6.32
N VAL A 106 -11.91 0.66 -7.61
CA VAL A 106 -13.30 0.51 -8.08
C VAL A 106 -13.78 -0.93 -7.85
N PHE A 107 -12.96 -1.92 -8.21
CA PHE A 107 -13.29 -3.33 -7.98
C PHE A 107 -13.41 -3.66 -6.49
N GLU A 108 -12.52 -3.16 -5.64
CA GLU A 108 -12.56 -3.39 -4.19
C GLU A 108 -13.79 -2.76 -3.53
N GLY A 109 -14.18 -1.56 -3.99
CA GLY A 109 -15.40 -0.89 -3.58
C GLY A 109 -16.64 -1.72 -3.89
N GLU A 110 -16.75 -2.20 -5.14
CA GLU A 110 -17.90 -3.01 -5.56
C GLU A 110 -17.93 -4.41 -4.95
N PHE A 111 -16.76 -4.98 -4.63
CA PHE A 111 -16.66 -6.30 -4.01
C PHE A 111 -16.85 -6.22 -2.49
N GLY A 112 -16.74 -5.02 -1.90
CA GLY A 112 -16.80 -4.79 -0.45
C GLY A 112 -15.63 -5.41 0.32
N ARG A 113 -14.55 -5.77 -0.38
CA ARG A 113 -13.35 -6.38 0.17
C ARG A 113 -12.17 -6.09 -0.75
N LEU A 114 -10.97 -6.31 -0.23
CA LEU A 114 -9.78 -6.32 -1.06
C LEU A 114 -9.78 -7.41 -2.10
N LEU A 115 -9.08 -7.13 -3.20
CA LEU A 115 -8.70 -8.15 -4.17
C LEU A 115 -7.61 -9.05 -3.59
N SER A 116 -7.77 -10.35 -3.81
CA SER A 116 -6.72 -11.34 -3.55
C SER A 116 -5.63 -11.26 -4.61
N GLN A 117 -4.45 -11.84 -4.33
CA GLN A 117 -3.33 -11.87 -5.29
C GLN A 117 -3.72 -12.46 -6.66
N ASN A 118 -4.56 -13.50 -6.68
CA ASN A 118 -5.04 -14.07 -7.94
C ASN A 118 -5.94 -13.11 -8.72
N GLU A 119 -6.77 -12.33 -8.03
CA GLU A 119 -7.65 -11.33 -8.63
C GLU A 119 -6.88 -10.13 -9.16
N LEU A 120 -5.85 -9.68 -8.42
CA LEU A 120 -4.91 -8.66 -8.89
C LEU A 120 -4.18 -9.10 -10.16
N MET A 121 -3.67 -10.34 -10.18
CA MET A 121 -3.03 -10.91 -11.36
C MET A 121 -3.99 -10.99 -12.56
N MET A 122 -5.26 -11.34 -12.32
CA MET A 122 -6.28 -11.40 -13.35
C MET A 122 -6.62 -10.02 -13.92
N LEU A 123 -6.77 -9.00 -13.06
CA LEU A 123 -7.07 -7.63 -13.44
C LEU A 123 -5.91 -6.99 -14.22
N ASN A 124 -4.66 -7.24 -13.81
CA ASN A 124 -3.47 -6.90 -14.60
C ASN A 124 -3.45 -7.61 -15.96
N GLY A 125 -3.88 -8.87 -15.99
CA GLY A 125 -4.07 -9.63 -17.22
C GLY A 125 -5.10 -9.01 -18.17
N TRP A 126 -6.11 -8.31 -17.67
CA TRP A 126 -7.06 -7.56 -18.50
C TRP A 126 -6.49 -6.23 -18.96
N LEU A 127 -5.81 -5.49 -18.09
CA LEU A 127 -5.20 -4.19 -18.43
C LEU A 127 -4.14 -4.30 -19.54
N SER A 128 -3.53 -5.47 -19.70
CA SER A 128 -2.61 -5.73 -20.83
C SER A 128 -3.31 -6.02 -22.17
N LYS A 129 -4.63 -6.23 -22.17
CA LYS A 129 -5.42 -6.71 -23.33
C LYS A 129 -6.58 -5.80 -23.73
N TYR A 130 -7.13 -5.04 -22.79
CA TYR A 130 -8.32 -4.21 -22.94
C TYR A 130 -8.04 -2.80 -22.46
N GLN A 131 -8.80 -1.82 -22.96
CA GLN A 131 -8.80 -0.48 -22.39
C GLN A 131 -9.51 -0.48 -21.03
N GLU A 132 -9.10 0.42 -20.13
CA GLU A 132 -9.66 0.51 -18.78
C GLU A 132 -11.19 0.72 -18.80
N GLU A 133 -11.69 1.55 -19.72
CA GLU A 133 -13.12 1.81 -19.91
C GLU A 133 -13.91 0.51 -20.23
N GLU A 134 -13.34 -0.39 -21.03
CA GLU A 134 -14.00 -1.65 -21.40
C GLU A 134 -14.15 -2.58 -20.18
N ILE A 135 -13.15 -2.57 -19.30
CA ILE A 135 -13.15 -3.35 -18.05
C ILE A 135 -14.16 -2.76 -17.05
N LEU A 136 -14.22 -1.43 -16.92
CA LEU A 136 -15.22 -0.76 -16.08
C LEU A 136 -16.65 -1.00 -16.58
N ASP A 137 -16.88 -1.02 -17.89
CA ASP A 137 -18.19 -1.35 -18.46
C ASP A 137 -18.59 -2.81 -18.22
N ALA A 138 -17.63 -3.73 -18.25
CA ALA A 138 -17.87 -5.13 -17.90
C ALA A 138 -18.23 -5.28 -16.40
N LEU A 139 -17.56 -4.54 -15.52
CA LEU A 139 -17.92 -4.47 -14.10
C LEU A 139 -19.35 -3.93 -13.90
N ARG A 140 -19.70 -2.80 -14.54
CA ARG A 140 -21.07 -2.25 -14.48
C ARG A 140 -22.13 -3.23 -14.93
N SER A 141 -21.86 -3.95 -16.01
CA SER A 141 -22.75 -5.01 -16.50
C SER A 141 -22.93 -6.12 -15.46
N ALA A 142 -21.85 -6.57 -14.82
CA ALA A 142 -21.92 -7.56 -13.74
C ALA A 142 -22.77 -7.10 -12.54
N MET A 143 -22.70 -5.81 -12.20
CA MET A 143 -23.54 -5.21 -11.15
C MET A 143 -25.02 -5.21 -11.52
N VAL A 144 -25.36 -4.83 -12.76
CA VAL A 144 -26.74 -4.83 -13.26
C VAL A 144 -27.37 -6.23 -13.16
N TYR A 145 -26.61 -7.27 -13.50
CA TYR A 145 -27.06 -8.66 -13.40
C TYR A 145 -26.96 -9.25 -11.98
N LYS A 146 -26.52 -8.46 -10.98
CA LYS A 146 -26.27 -8.90 -9.59
C LYS A 146 -25.35 -10.13 -9.49
N LYS A 147 -24.40 -10.26 -10.41
CA LYS A 147 -23.43 -11.36 -10.52
C LYS A 147 -21.99 -10.83 -10.49
N VAL A 148 -21.69 -9.99 -9.50
CA VAL A 148 -20.37 -9.36 -9.35
C VAL A 148 -19.34 -10.44 -8.96
N SER A 149 -18.51 -10.83 -9.94
CA SER A 149 -17.40 -11.78 -9.75
C SER A 149 -16.37 -11.63 -10.87
N MET A 150 -15.09 -11.86 -10.57
CA MET A 150 -14.02 -11.79 -11.56
C MET A 150 -14.27 -12.70 -12.78
N ASN A 151 -14.76 -13.92 -12.55
CA ASN A 151 -15.05 -14.88 -13.62
C ASN A 151 -16.17 -14.41 -14.55
N TYR A 152 -17.20 -13.76 -14.01
CA TYR A 152 -18.30 -13.25 -14.82
C TYR A 152 -17.86 -12.05 -15.65
N ILE A 153 -17.10 -11.13 -15.05
CA ILE A 153 -16.50 -9.98 -15.76
C ILE A 153 -15.57 -10.45 -16.88
N ASN A 154 -14.75 -11.47 -16.63
CA ASN A 154 -13.88 -12.08 -17.65
C ASN A 154 -14.69 -12.60 -18.86
N SER A 155 -15.84 -13.20 -18.60
CA SER A 155 -16.71 -13.78 -19.63
C SER A 155 -17.35 -12.67 -20.48
N ILE A 156 -17.72 -11.54 -19.88
CA ILE A 156 -18.21 -10.36 -20.59
C ILE A 156 -17.13 -9.78 -21.50
N LEU A 157 -15.91 -9.61 -20.99
CA LEU A 157 -14.77 -9.12 -21.76
C LEU A 157 -14.43 -10.04 -22.94
N ALA A 158 -14.38 -11.35 -22.71
CA ALA A 158 -14.07 -12.33 -23.75
C ALA A 158 -15.14 -12.39 -24.85
N ASN A 159 -16.43 -12.20 -24.51
CA ASN A 159 -17.51 -12.17 -25.49
C ASN A 159 -17.45 -10.88 -26.34
N LYS A 160 -17.23 -9.72 -25.71
CA LYS A 160 -17.07 -8.44 -26.43
C LYS A 160 -15.89 -8.49 -27.41
N MET A 161 -14.77 -9.12 -27.02
CA MET A 161 -13.62 -9.31 -27.89
C MET A 161 -13.95 -10.15 -29.15
N LYS A 162 -14.78 -11.19 -28.99
CA LYS A 162 -15.21 -12.05 -30.11
C LYS A 162 -16.16 -11.33 -31.07
N GLU A 163 -17.08 -10.54 -30.53
CA GLU A 163 -18.01 -9.74 -31.34
C GLU A 163 -17.28 -8.66 -32.16
N GLN A 164 -16.23 -8.05 -31.61
CA GLN A 164 -15.38 -7.08 -32.32
C GLN A 164 -14.49 -7.71 -33.41
N GLN A 165 -14.21 -9.02 -33.32
CA GLN A 165 -13.38 -9.74 -34.29
C GLN A 165 -14.17 -10.46 -35.39
N GLY A 166 -15.50 -10.31 -35.44
CA GLY A 166 -16.32 -10.80 -36.54
C GLY A 166 -16.33 -12.33 -36.65
N VAL A 167 -17.05 -12.98 -35.73
CA VAL A 167 -17.71 -14.27 -35.97
C VAL A 167 -19.18 -14.12 -35.64
#